data_AF-A0A969H521-F1
#
_entry.id   AF-A0A969H521-F1
#
_cell.length_a   1.000
_cell.length_b   1.000
_cell.length_c   1.000
_cell.angle_alpha   90.00
_cell.angle_beta   90.00
_cell.angle_gamma   90.00
#
_symmetry.space_group_name_H-M   'P 1'
#
loop_
_entity.id
_entity.type
_entity.pdbx_description
1 polymer ?
#
loop_
_entity_poly.entity_id
_entity_poly.type
_entity_poly.pdbx_seq_one_letter_code
_entity_poly.pdbx_strand_id
1 'polypeptide(L)' 'MGEAHNIKGLWTALGSWLTHAGGVGKTIAEWMTHGETEWDMRQVHLHRFHDFQNTPTYLLRRAARITAKSGTPAIRASR' A
#
# COMPACT_ATOMS: atom_id res chain seq x y z
N MET A 1 0.66 -1.94 -3.38
CA MET A 1 0.19 -1.93 -4.78
C MET A 1 0.60 -3.22 -5.47
N GLY A 2 -0.05 -3.57 -6.58
CA GLY A 2 0.11 -4.85 -7.30
C GLY A 2 -1.19 -5.65 -7.39
N GLU A 3 -1.15 -6.78 -8.11
CA GLU A 3 -2.28 -7.69 -8.30
C GLU A 3 -2.63 -8.42 -6.98
N ALA A 4 -3.93 -8.62 -6.73
CA ALA A 4 -4.42 -9.31 -5.54
C ALA A 4 -4.19 -10.83 -5.63
N HIS A 5 -3.67 -11.43 -4.56
CA HIS A 5 -3.39 -12.87 -4.50
C HIS A 5 -4.61 -13.77 -4.77
N ASN A 6 -5.81 -13.35 -4.36
CA ASN A 6 -7.02 -14.15 -4.36
C ASN A 6 -7.96 -13.88 -5.55
N ILE A 7 -7.71 -12.82 -6.33
CA ILE A 7 -8.57 -12.41 -7.44
C ILE A 7 -7.67 -12.01 -8.60
N LYS A 8 -7.55 -12.90 -9.60
CA LYS A 8 -6.80 -12.62 -10.83
C LYS A 8 -7.40 -11.43 -11.57
N GLY A 9 -6.53 -10.53 -12.02
CA GLY A 9 -6.89 -9.29 -12.72
C GLY A 9 -7.30 -8.15 -11.82
N LEU A 10 -7.37 -8.34 -10.49
CA LEU A 10 -7.65 -7.24 -9.56
C LEU A 10 -6.35 -6.54 -9.15
N TRP A 11 -6.17 -5.31 -9.63
CA TRP A 11 -4.98 -4.50 -9.35
C TRP A 11 -5.25 -3.44 -8.28
N THR A 12 -4.29 -3.26 -7.37
CA THR A 12 -4.37 -2.25 -6.31
C THR A 12 -3.28 -1.19 -6.49
N ALA A 13 -3.66 0.08 -6.39
CA ALA A 13 -2.76 1.24 -6.42
C ALA A 13 -3.06 2.19 -5.22
N LEU A 14 -3.28 1.61 -4.05
CA LEU A 14 -3.72 2.31 -2.84
C LEU A 14 -2.55 2.60 -1.90
N GLY A 15 -2.74 3.59 -1.01
CA GLY A 15 -1.76 3.97 0.00
C GLY A 15 -0.60 4.83 -0.53
N SER A 16 -0.81 5.48 -1.67
CA SER A 16 0.16 6.34 -2.33
C SER A 16 -0.19 7.82 -2.17
N TRP A 17 0.83 8.66 -2.02
CA TRP A 17 0.69 10.12 -2.01
C TRP A 17 0.60 10.68 -3.42
N LEU A 18 0.05 11.90 -3.56
CA LEU A 18 -0.03 12.62 -4.84
C LEU A 18 1.34 12.75 -5.52
N THR A 19 2.40 12.99 -4.74
CA THR A 19 3.78 13.11 -5.22
C THR A 19 4.27 11.86 -5.97
N HIS A 20 3.65 10.70 -5.75
CA HIS A 20 4.02 9.43 -6.36
C HIS A 20 3.05 8.96 -7.44
N ALA A 21 1.95 9.70 -7.68
CA ALA A 21 0.84 9.23 -8.51
C ALA A 21 1.28 8.83 -9.93
N GLY A 22 2.09 9.66 -10.59
CA GLY A 22 2.57 9.37 -11.96
C GLY A 22 3.44 8.10 -12.03
N GLY A 23 4.38 7.95 -11.09
CA GLY A 23 5.25 6.78 -11.02
C GLY A 23 4.45 5.49 -10.74
N VAL A 24 3.53 5.53 -9.77
CA VAL A 24 2.64 4.40 -9.44
C VAL A 24 1.80 3.99 -10.65
N GLY A 25 1.25 4.94 -11.39
CA GLY A 25 0.46 4.66 -12.59
C GLY A 25 1.27 3.96 -13.66
N LYS A 26 2.47 4.47 -13.98
CA LYS A 26 3.40 3.84 -14.92
C LYS A 26 3.74 2.41 -14.49
N THR A 27 4.14 2.22 -13.24
CA THR A 27 4.52 0.90 -12.72
C THR A 27 3.37 -0.11 -12.80
N ILE A 28 2.14 0.29 -12.49
CA ILE A 28 0.98 -0.60 -12.62
C ILE A 28 0.73 -0.96 -14.08
N ALA A 29 0.83 0.00 -15.01
CA ALA A 29 0.66 -0.26 -16.44
C ALA A 29 1.73 -1.23 -16.98
N GLU A 30 2.99 -1.07 -16.58
CA GLU A 30 4.08 -2.00 -16.92
C GLU A 30 3.79 -3.41 -16.42
N TRP A 31 3.40 -3.55 -15.15
CA TRP A 31 3.06 -4.85 -14.58
C TRP A 31 1.91 -5.53 -15.31
N MET A 32 0.86 -4.77 -15.66
CA MET A 32 -0.30 -5.29 -16.37
C MET A 32 0.02 -5.73 -17.80
N THR A 33 0.97 -5.05 -18.45
CA THR A 33 1.27 -5.26 -19.89
C THR A 33 2.42 -6.24 -20.10
N HIS A 34 3.44 -6.17 -19.25
CA HIS A 34 4.72 -6.87 -19.42
C HIS A 34 4.96 -7.93 -18.33
N GLY A 35 4.22 -7.92 -17.22
CA GLY A 35 4.41 -8.84 -16.10
C GLY A 35 5.56 -8.46 -15.16
N GLU A 36 6.33 -7.43 -15.51
CA GLU A 36 7.46 -6.91 -14.74
C GLU A 36 7.49 -5.37 -14.78
N THR A 37 8.33 -4.76 -13.94
CA THR A 37 8.40 -3.31 -13.75
C THR A 37 9.84 -2.82 -13.95
N GLU A 38 10.01 -1.58 -14.42
CA GLU A 38 11.33 -0.98 -14.61
C GLU A 38 12.13 -0.91 -13.28
N TRP A 39 11.42 -0.69 -12.17
CA TRP A 39 12.02 -0.46 -10.86
C TRP A 39 11.71 -1.60 -9.88
N ASP A 40 12.56 -1.76 -8.85
CA ASP A 40 12.29 -2.69 -7.75
C ASP A 40 11.11 -2.20 -6.89
N MET A 41 10.01 -2.94 -6.96
CA MET A 41 8.78 -2.63 -6.24
C MET A 41 8.58 -3.46 -4.97
N ARG A 42 9.58 -4.19 -4.48
CA ARG A 42 9.48 -5.04 -3.28
C ARG A 42 8.94 -4.29 -2.05
N GLN A 43 9.31 -3.03 -1.87
CA GLN A 43 8.90 -2.24 -0.70
C GLN A 43 7.42 -1.84 -0.71
N VAL A 44 6.79 -1.82 -1.88
CA VAL A 44 5.40 -1.38 -2.06
C VAL A 44 4.48 -2.50 -2.51
N HIS A 45 5.03 -3.69 -2.81
CA HIS A 45 4.26 -4.84 -3.24
C HIS A 45 3.24 -5.26 -2.16
N LEU A 46 2.01 -5.51 -2.59
CA LEU A 46 0.92 -5.97 -1.72
C LEU A 46 1.29 -7.22 -0.89
N HIS A 47 2.12 -8.10 -1.43
CA HIS A 47 2.45 -9.41 -0.86
C HIS A 47 3.66 -9.38 0.08
N ARG A 48 4.16 -8.19 0.41
CA ARG A 48 5.31 -8.03 1.32
C ARG A 48 5.00 -8.32 2.79
N PHE A 49 3.72 -8.51 3.13
CA PHE A 49 3.25 -8.69 4.50
C PHE A 49 3.03 -10.17 4.81
N HIS A 50 3.52 -10.60 5.97
CA HIS A 50 3.23 -11.92 6.52
C HIS A 50 1.81 -11.99 7.09
N ASP A 51 1.25 -13.20 7.21
CA ASP A 51 -0.14 -13.41 7.64
C ASP A 51 -0.49 -12.73 8.97
N PHE A 52 0.41 -12.74 9.96
CA PHE A 52 0.17 -12.08 11.25
C PHE A 52 0.01 -10.55 11.13
N GLN A 53 0.57 -9.95 10.07
CA GLN A 53 0.49 -8.52 9.81
C GLN A 53 -0.83 -8.11 9.14
N ASN A 54 -1.60 -9.08 8.62
CA ASN A 54 -2.88 -8.87 7.93
C ASN A 54 -4.09 -8.94 8.88
N THR A 55 -3.87 -9.01 10.20
CA THR A 55 -4.97 -8.98 11.18
C THR A 55 -5.45 -7.55 11.45
N PRO A 56 -6.77 -7.32 11.64
CA PRO A 56 -7.29 -5.98 11.93
C PRO A 56 -6.61 -5.31 13.13
N THR A 57 -6.35 -6.07 14.19
CA THR A 57 -5.68 -5.57 15.39
C THR A 57 -4.24 -5.13 15.10
N TYR A 58 -3.48 -5.88 14.29
CA TYR A 58 -2.13 -5.49 13.90
C TYR A 58 -2.13 -4.22 13.06
N LEU A 59 -3.02 -4.15 12.06
CA LEU A 59 -3.14 -3.01 11.15
C LEU A 59 -3.48 -1.72 11.89
N LEU A 60 -4.51 -1.74 12.75
CA LEU A 60 -4.93 -0.57 13.52
C LEU A 60 -3.82 -0.09 14.47
N ARG A 61 -3.18 -1.01 15.19
CA ARG A 61 -2.05 -0.67 16.09
C ARG A 61 -0.86 -0.12 15.30
N ARG A 62 -0.56 -0.66 14.12
CA ARG A 62 0.56 -0.20 13.30
C ARG A 62 0.29 1.18 12.70
N ALA A 63 -0.91 1.41 12.17
CA ALA A 63 -1.33 2.70 11.64
C ALA A 63 -1.27 3.78 12.73
N ALA A 64 -1.85 3.54 13.90
CA ALA A 64 -1.81 4.47 15.03
C ALA A 64 -0.37 4.84 15.44
N ARG A 65 0.56 3.87 15.45
CA ARG A 65 1.98 4.14 15.72
C ARG A 65 2.66 4.99 14.64
N ILE A 66 2.27 4.87 13.38
CA ILE A 66 2.84 5.69 12.29
C ILE A 66 2.33 7.12 12.42
N THR A 67 1.02 7.30 12.63
CA THR A 67 0.41 8.62 12.84
C THR A 67 0.97 9.34 14.06
N ALA A 68 1.20 8.62 15.16
CA ALA A 68 1.82 9.21 16.36
C ALA A 68 3.27 9.69 16.10
N LYS A 69 4.00 9.03 15.18
CA LYS A 69 5.38 9.39 14.83
C LYS A 69 5.47 10.50 13.79
N SER A 70 4.46 10.68 12.95
CA SER A 70 4.46 11.72 11.91
C SER A 70 4.27 13.14 12.45
N GLY A 71 4.20 13.31 13.78
CA GLY A 71 3.94 14.60 14.41
C GLY A 71 2.54 15.16 14.11
N THR A 72 1.68 14.37 13.46
CA THR A 72 0.32 14.76 13.12
C THR A 72 -0.53 14.68 14.39
N PRO A 73 -1.09 15.80 14.89
CA PRO A 73 -1.94 15.75 16.06
C PRO A 73 -3.14 14.86 15.76
N ALA A 74 -3.51 14.00 16.73
CA ALA A 74 -4.69 13.17 16.61
C ALA A 74 -5.90 14.09 16.44
N ILE A 75 -6.55 14.06 15.27
CA ILE A 75 -7.83 14.73 15.09
C ILE A 75 -8.80 13.97 15.98
N ARG A 76 -9.11 14.56 17.15
CA ARG A 76 -10.11 14.02 18.06
C ARG A 76 -11.46 14.15 17.37
N ALA A 77 -11.97 13.06 16.81
CA ALA A 77 -13.37 13.00 16.41
C ALA A 77 -14.21 13.30 17.65
N SER A 78 -14.96 14.41 17.63
CA SER A 78 -15.99 14.65 18.63
C SER A 78 -16.98 13.49 18.55
N ARG A 79 -17.34 12.98 19.72
CA ARG A 79 -18.44 12.03 19.87
C ARG A 79 -19.74 12.61 19.33
#